data_AF-A0A1X1YNK9-F1
#
_entry.id   AF-A0A1X1YNK9-F1
#
_cell.length_a   1.000
_cell.length_b   1.000
_cell.length_c   1.000
_cell.angle_alpha   90.00
_cell.angle_beta   90.00
_cell.angle_gamma   90.00
#
_symmetry.space_group_name_H-M   'P 1'
#
loop_
_entity.id
_entity.type
_entity.pdbx_description
1 polymer ?
#
loop_
_entity_poly.entity_id
_entity_poly.type
_entity_poly.pdbx_seq_one_letter_code
_entity_poly.pdbx_strand_id
1 'polypeptide(L)'
;MTETGPIHSASLPAKLIYAVAHAITPRLVRRLVLHAGSGTIAARITTMGRRINTLARLQRVRPFWRVGFTRADAAGVPVEVVRRVDRARPLDEAFGDGAILYFHGGGFVTGGLDTHLHVVAKLARRTGLPVVHVDYRQYPQVTVDGSVDDCVGAYRWLLDRGADPDKTVLAGDSAGGFLAFATALSSQQRGLLAPAGVIGISALLELDGVARSTHSNMTADAFGIPAVLPDLVDLVCPSARLRHELSPINGRLETMPPALLIAAESEILRCDAERLHAALQQVGRPNRLELWASELHAFPALFPFLPDSRAAFDLMARFVAECRSNAGGSGEARREVS
;
A
#
# COMPACT_ATOMS: atom_id res chain seq x y z
N MET A 1 -26.63 0.03 -8.52
CA MET A 1 -25.58 0.81 -9.18
C MET A 1 -24.67 1.32 -8.07
N THR A 2 -23.45 0.82 -8.00
CA THR A 2 -22.43 1.26 -7.03
C THR A 2 -21.95 2.64 -7.46
N GLU A 3 -22.33 3.70 -6.75
CA GLU A 3 -21.83 5.05 -7.03
C GLU A 3 -20.35 5.11 -6.62
N THR A 4 -19.47 4.87 -7.59
CA THR A 4 -18.09 5.32 -7.52
C THR A 4 -18.12 6.85 -7.45
N GLY A 5 -17.36 7.45 -6.53
CA GLY A 5 -17.25 8.91 -6.43
C GLY A 5 -16.79 9.55 -7.75
N PRO A 6 -16.99 10.86 -7.94
CA PRO A 6 -16.54 11.55 -9.14
C PRO A 6 -15.03 11.41 -9.31
N ILE A 7 -14.58 11.26 -10.56
CA ILE A 7 -13.16 11.16 -10.87
C ILE A 7 -12.51 12.53 -10.63
N HIS A 8 -11.46 12.55 -9.80
CA HIS A 8 -10.70 13.77 -9.48
C HIS A 8 -9.94 14.23 -10.72
N SER A 9 -10.04 15.51 -11.05
CA SER A 9 -9.32 16.10 -12.18
C SER A 9 -7.84 16.32 -11.86
N ALA A 10 -6.95 15.87 -12.74
CA ALA A 10 -5.52 16.12 -12.57
C ALA A 10 -5.11 17.58 -12.73
N SER A 11 -4.13 17.98 -11.91
CA SER A 11 -3.39 19.22 -12.08
C SER A 11 -2.56 19.23 -13.37
N LEU A 12 -2.13 20.43 -13.80
CA LEU A 12 -1.29 20.57 -14.99
C LEU A 12 0.06 19.83 -14.87
N PRO A 13 0.79 19.88 -13.74
CA PRO A 13 1.99 19.06 -13.54
C PRO A 13 1.74 17.56 -13.67
N ALA A 14 0.65 17.05 -13.10
CA ALA A 14 0.29 15.63 -13.19
C ALA A 14 0.03 15.22 -14.65
N LYS A 15 -0.78 16.00 -15.39
CA LYS A 15 -1.03 15.78 -16.82
C LYS A 15 0.25 15.74 -17.66
N LEU A 16 1.21 16.62 -17.36
CA LEU A 16 2.50 16.64 -18.07
C LEU A 16 3.32 15.38 -17.79
N ILE A 17 3.44 14.99 -16.52
CA ILE A 17 4.15 13.76 -16.12
C ILE A 17 3.50 12.54 -16.78
N TYR A 18 2.17 12.47 -16.73
CA TYR A 18 1.39 11.41 -17.35
C TYR A 18 1.63 11.33 -18.86
N ALA A 19 1.54 12.45 -19.58
CA ALA A 19 1.76 12.49 -21.03
C ALA A 19 3.16 12.03 -21.42
N VAL A 20 4.18 12.44 -20.66
CA VAL A 20 5.57 12.00 -20.87
C VAL A 20 5.72 10.50 -20.65
N ALA A 21 5.20 9.97 -19.53
CA ALA A 21 5.24 8.55 -19.24
C ALA A 21 4.51 7.73 -20.31
N HIS A 22 3.28 8.11 -20.66
CA HIS A 22 2.48 7.46 -21.70
C HIS A 22 3.20 7.40 -23.06
N ALA A 23 3.96 8.44 -23.43
CA ALA A 23 4.73 8.47 -24.67
C ALA A 23 6.00 7.61 -24.66
N ILE A 24 6.58 7.36 -23.48
CA ILE A 24 7.88 6.70 -23.31
C ILE A 24 7.72 5.21 -22.94
N THR A 25 6.79 4.89 -22.04
CA THR A 25 6.62 3.56 -21.43
C THR A 25 6.48 2.44 -22.47
N PRO A 26 5.61 2.54 -23.51
CA PRO A 26 5.49 1.47 -24.50
C PRO A 26 6.81 1.16 -25.23
N ARG A 27 7.63 2.19 -25.47
CA ARG A 27 8.95 2.03 -26.14
C ARG A 27 9.96 1.33 -25.23
N LEU A 28 9.96 1.65 -23.94
CA LEU A 28 10.83 1.03 -22.95
C LEU A 28 10.45 -0.44 -22.71
N VAL A 29 9.15 -0.71 -22.52
CA VAL A 29 8.61 -2.06 -22.36
C VAL A 29 8.96 -2.92 -23.57
N ARG A 30 8.72 -2.42 -24.79
CA ARG A 30 9.09 -3.14 -26.03
C ARG A 30 10.60 -3.44 -26.09
N ARG A 31 11.46 -2.53 -25.64
CA ARG A 31 12.91 -2.79 -25.58
C ARG A 31 13.26 -3.87 -24.56
N LEU A 32 12.66 -3.84 -23.38
CA LEU A 32 12.88 -4.84 -22.32
C LEU A 32 12.44 -6.24 -22.77
N VAL A 33 11.28 -6.34 -23.42
CA VAL A 33 10.74 -7.60 -23.96
C VAL A 33 11.57 -8.12 -25.13
N LEU A 34 11.92 -7.26 -26.10
CA LEU A 34 12.68 -7.67 -27.30
C LEU A 34 14.18 -7.92 -27.04
N HIS A 35 14.78 -7.29 -26.03
CA HIS A 35 16.20 -7.48 -25.68
C HIS A 35 16.38 -8.48 -24.52
N ALA A 36 15.42 -9.39 -24.34
CA ALA A 36 15.56 -10.57 -23.50
C ALA A 36 16.59 -11.54 -24.11
N GLY A 37 17.88 -11.17 -24.04
CA GLY A 37 19.00 -12.10 -24.23
C GLY A 37 19.07 -13.14 -23.09
N SER A 38 20.08 -14.01 -23.13
CA SER A 38 20.26 -15.27 -22.38
C SER A 38 20.18 -15.28 -20.84
N GLY A 39 19.77 -14.20 -20.17
CA GLY A 39 19.52 -14.17 -18.71
C GLY A 39 18.01 -14.24 -18.41
N THR A 40 17.63 -14.92 -17.33
CA THR A 40 16.21 -15.00 -16.91
C THR A 40 15.66 -13.60 -16.56
N ILE A 41 14.42 -13.33 -16.94
CA ILE A 41 13.70 -12.07 -16.65
C ILE A 41 13.74 -11.77 -15.14
N ALA A 42 13.60 -12.80 -14.31
CA ALA A 42 13.72 -12.74 -12.85
C ALA A 42 15.04 -12.10 -12.37
N ALA A 43 16.20 -12.54 -12.90
CA ALA A 43 17.50 -12.01 -12.48
C ALA A 43 17.68 -10.52 -12.83
N ARG A 44 17.05 -10.08 -13.93
CA ARG A 44 17.06 -8.66 -14.34
C ARG A 44 16.17 -7.82 -13.42
N ILE A 45 14.98 -8.29 -13.08
CA ILE A 45 14.05 -7.61 -12.16
C ILE A 45 14.72 -7.41 -10.79
N THR A 46 15.30 -8.47 -10.22
CA THR A 46 16.01 -8.38 -8.92
C THR A 46 17.21 -7.43 -8.98
N THR A 47 17.97 -7.45 -10.09
CA THR A 47 19.14 -6.57 -10.24
C THR A 47 18.74 -5.11 -10.39
N MET A 48 17.68 -4.83 -11.15
CA MET A 48 17.13 -3.48 -11.26
C MET A 48 16.63 -2.98 -9.89
N GLY A 49 15.93 -3.83 -9.14
CA GLY A 49 15.47 -3.52 -7.78
C GLY A 49 16.59 -3.11 -6.83
N ARG A 50 17.70 -3.85 -6.81
CA ARG A 50 18.86 -3.49 -5.99
C ARG A 50 19.44 -2.12 -6.34
N ARG A 51 19.46 -1.76 -7.63
CA ARG A 51 19.93 -0.44 -8.08
C ARG A 51 18.99 0.68 -7.64
N ILE A 52 17.68 0.48 -7.77
CA ILE A 52 16.66 1.44 -7.30
C ILE A 52 16.83 1.68 -5.80
N ASN A 53 16.93 0.61 -4.99
CA ASN A 53 17.09 0.71 -3.54
C ASN A 53 18.39 1.41 -3.15
N THR A 54 19.48 1.15 -3.89
CA THR A 54 20.78 1.81 -3.65
C THR A 54 20.70 3.31 -3.91
N LEU A 55 20.06 3.72 -5.01
CA LEU A 55 19.87 5.14 -5.34
C LEU A 55 18.92 5.83 -4.36
N ALA A 56 17.92 5.12 -3.86
CA ALA A 56 16.96 5.66 -2.89
C ALA A 56 17.61 6.07 -1.55
N ARG A 57 18.76 5.50 -1.18
CA ARG A 57 19.54 5.95 -0.01
C ARG A 57 19.89 7.44 -0.07
N LEU A 58 20.02 8.00 -1.28
CA LEU A 58 20.27 9.44 -1.46
C LEU A 58 19.12 10.32 -0.96
N GLN A 59 17.90 9.78 -0.86
CA GLN A 59 16.76 10.51 -0.28
C GLN A 59 17.00 10.89 1.19
N ARG A 60 17.79 10.10 1.94
CA ARG A 60 18.15 10.40 3.33
C ARG A 60 19.14 11.55 3.49
N VAL A 61 19.84 11.95 2.42
CA VAL A 61 20.81 13.06 2.47
C VAL A 61 20.09 14.39 2.73
N ARG A 62 18.81 14.50 2.33
CA ARG A 62 18.02 15.71 2.56
C ARG A 62 17.33 15.65 3.92
N PRO A 63 17.49 16.66 4.79
CA PRO A 63 16.84 16.67 6.09
C PRO A 63 15.31 16.78 5.93
N PHE A 64 14.59 15.94 6.66
CA PHE A 64 13.13 16.02 6.71
C PHE A 64 12.71 17.02 7.78
N TRP A 65 12.20 18.17 7.35
CA TRP A 65 11.68 19.21 8.25
C TRP A 65 10.75 18.65 9.35
N ARG A 66 11.12 18.79 10.62
CA ARG A 66 10.33 18.35 11.79
C ARG A 66 9.85 16.89 11.77
N VAL A 67 10.53 15.99 11.07
CA VAL A 67 10.22 14.55 11.10
C VAL A 67 11.47 13.79 11.53
N GLY A 68 11.31 12.94 12.54
CA GLY A 68 12.34 12.05 13.05
C GLY A 68 12.07 10.60 12.63
N PHE A 69 13.14 9.83 12.54
CA PHE A 69 13.13 8.42 12.16
C PHE A 69 13.81 7.63 13.27
N THR A 70 13.14 6.61 13.80
CA THR A 70 13.69 5.74 14.84
C THR A 70 13.61 4.30 14.36
N ARG A 71 14.76 3.65 14.16
CA ARG A 71 14.78 2.23 13.81
C ARG A 71 14.40 1.37 15.02
N ALA A 72 13.67 0.30 14.76
CA ALA A 72 13.38 -0.75 15.73
C ALA A 72 13.33 -2.12 15.02
N ASP A 73 13.26 -3.18 15.80
CA ASP A 73 13.10 -4.55 15.31
C ASP A 73 11.74 -5.09 15.74
N ALA A 74 10.94 -5.49 14.75
CA ALA A 74 9.63 -6.08 14.89
C ALA A 74 9.67 -7.61 14.84
N ALA A 75 10.23 -8.20 15.89
CA ALA A 75 10.39 -9.65 16.03
C ALA A 75 11.16 -10.27 14.84
N GLY A 76 12.29 -9.66 14.48
CA GLY A 76 13.13 -10.04 13.35
C GLY A 76 12.81 -9.32 12.04
N VAL A 77 11.74 -8.50 12.00
CA VAL A 77 11.41 -7.65 10.84
C VAL A 77 11.87 -6.22 11.13
N PRO A 78 12.84 -5.66 10.38
CA PRO A 78 13.25 -4.28 10.60
C PRO A 78 12.10 -3.30 10.34
N VAL A 79 11.93 -2.32 11.23
CA VAL A 79 10.97 -1.24 11.05
C VAL A 79 11.60 0.11 11.31
N GLU A 80 11.04 1.14 10.70
CA GLU A 80 11.39 2.53 10.99
C GLU A 80 10.16 3.32 11.40
N VAL A 81 10.19 3.84 12.63
CA VAL A 81 9.09 4.61 13.20
C VAL A 81 9.31 6.08 12.89
N VAL A 82 8.44 6.61 12.05
CA VAL A 82 8.49 7.97 11.50
C VAL A 82 7.50 8.86 12.23
N ARG A 83 8.00 9.93 12.86
CA ARG A 83 7.22 10.76 13.79
C ARG A 83 7.53 12.23 13.62
N ARG A 84 6.57 13.09 13.95
CA ARG A 84 6.88 14.53 14.08
C ARG A 84 7.73 14.76 15.31
N VAL A 85 8.81 15.53 15.16
CA VAL A 85 9.76 15.81 16.26
C VAL A 85 9.10 16.62 17.37
N ASP A 86 8.19 17.54 17.02
CA ASP A 86 7.46 18.37 17.99
C ASP A 86 6.37 17.63 18.78
N ARG A 87 6.16 16.34 18.49
CA ARG A 87 5.24 15.44 19.20
C ARG A 87 5.89 14.09 19.53
N ALA A 88 7.21 14.00 19.48
CA ALA A 88 7.92 12.75 19.72
C ALA A 88 7.90 12.42 21.22
N ARG A 89 7.00 11.51 21.61
CA ARG A 89 7.06 10.83 22.92
C ARG A 89 8.14 9.74 22.91
N PRO A 90 8.52 9.17 24.06
CA PRO A 90 9.18 7.86 24.10
C PRO A 90 8.42 6.82 23.24
N LEU A 91 9.12 5.86 22.64
CA LEU A 91 8.54 4.95 21.63
C LEU A 91 7.45 4.04 22.22
N ASP A 92 7.62 3.64 23.47
CA ASP A 92 6.69 2.90 24.33
C ASP A 92 5.37 3.63 24.60
N GLU A 93 5.35 4.96 24.51
CA GLU A 93 4.14 5.77 24.66
C GLU A 93 3.60 6.30 23.32
N ALA A 94 4.31 6.02 22.22
CA ALA A 94 4.08 6.72 20.95
C ALA A 94 2.75 6.33 20.28
N PHE A 95 2.20 5.15 20.57
CA PHE A 95 1.14 4.54 19.78
C PHE A 95 -0.26 4.60 20.41
N GLY A 96 -0.39 4.96 21.69
CA GLY A 96 -1.68 4.93 22.40
C GLY A 96 -2.75 5.87 21.84
N ASP A 97 -2.34 6.95 21.17
CA ASP A 97 -3.25 7.88 20.49
C ASP A 97 -3.65 7.39 19.08
N GLY A 98 -3.01 6.35 18.58
CA GLY A 98 -3.17 5.81 17.23
C GLY A 98 -1.86 5.74 16.46
N ALA A 99 -1.86 4.88 15.44
CA ALA A 99 -0.68 4.62 14.62
C ALA A 99 -1.08 4.28 13.18
N ILE A 100 -0.13 4.41 12.26
CA ILE A 100 -0.25 3.91 10.90
C ILE A 100 0.85 2.88 10.68
N LEU A 101 0.50 1.67 10.27
CA LEU A 101 1.48 0.69 9.81
C LEU A 101 1.51 0.76 8.28
N TYR A 102 2.66 1.12 7.72
CA TYR A 102 2.82 1.37 6.28
C TYR A 102 3.69 0.30 5.63
N PHE A 103 3.18 -0.28 4.54
CA PHE A 103 3.86 -1.27 3.71
C PHE A 103 4.16 -0.65 2.35
N HIS A 104 5.44 -0.63 1.97
CA HIS A 104 5.86 -0.04 0.70
C HIS A 104 5.49 -0.93 -0.50
N GLY A 105 5.25 -0.32 -1.65
CA GLY A 105 5.13 -1.00 -2.93
C GLY A 105 6.47 -1.49 -3.50
N GLY A 106 6.42 -1.92 -4.76
CA GLY A 106 7.59 -2.44 -5.49
C GLY A 106 7.50 -3.92 -5.89
N GLY A 107 6.28 -4.46 -5.96
CA GLY A 107 6.04 -5.76 -6.61
C GLY A 107 6.59 -6.96 -5.86
N PHE A 108 6.81 -6.85 -4.54
CA PHE A 108 7.44 -7.89 -3.71
C PHE A 108 8.88 -8.25 -4.10
N VAL A 109 9.55 -7.40 -4.89
CA VAL A 109 10.93 -7.61 -5.38
C VAL A 109 11.82 -6.38 -5.23
N THR A 110 11.21 -5.21 -5.07
CA THR A 110 11.86 -3.89 -4.99
C THR A 110 11.16 -3.03 -3.95
N GLY A 111 11.74 -1.87 -3.62
CA GLY A 111 11.23 -1.02 -2.57
C GLY A 111 11.94 -1.29 -1.25
N GLY A 112 11.55 -0.55 -0.23
CA GLY A 112 12.17 -0.59 1.10
C GLY A 112 12.03 0.75 1.79
N LEU A 113 12.54 0.82 3.02
CA LEU A 113 12.43 2.00 3.88
C LEU A 113 12.82 3.30 3.17
N ASP A 114 13.90 3.27 2.39
CA ASP A 114 14.47 4.45 1.73
C ASP A 114 13.66 4.95 0.53
N THR A 115 13.03 4.04 -0.20
CA THR A 115 12.26 4.39 -1.42
C THR A 115 10.96 5.12 -1.11
N HIS A 116 10.40 4.87 0.08
CA HIS A 116 9.09 5.37 0.50
C HIS A 116 9.18 6.37 1.67
N LEU A 117 10.37 6.91 1.97
CA LEU A 117 10.56 7.88 3.07
C LEU A 117 9.62 9.09 2.97
N HIS A 118 9.43 9.60 1.75
CA HIS A 118 8.61 10.79 1.55
C HIS A 118 7.12 10.55 1.78
N VAL A 119 6.59 9.37 1.41
CA VAL A 119 5.17 9.05 1.64
C VAL A 119 4.89 8.88 3.14
N VAL A 120 5.74 8.13 3.88
CA VAL A 120 5.56 7.94 5.32
C VAL A 120 5.78 9.23 6.11
N ALA A 121 6.75 10.06 5.72
CA ALA A 121 6.97 11.36 6.36
C ALA A 121 5.80 12.32 6.12
N LYS A 122 5.18 12.27 4.93
CA LYS A 122 4.01 13.09 4.60
C LYS A 122 2.79 12.65 5.41
N LEU A 123 2.55 11.34 5.51
CA LEU A 123 1.49 10.78 6.35
C LEU A 123 1.68 11.16 7.82
N ALA A 124 2.89 11.00 8.38
CA ALA A 124 3.20 11.38 9.76
C ALA A 124 2.93 12.88 10.02
N ARG A 125 3.31 13.75 9.06
CA ARG A 125 3.05 15.20 9.18
C ARG A 125 1.56 15.54 9.12
N ARG A 126 0.82 14.92 8.20
CA ARG A 126 -0.59 15.22 7.93
C ARG A 126 -1.52 14.71 9.01
N THR A 127 -1.26 13.51 9.51
CA THR A 127 -2.08 12.86 10.55
C THR A 127 -1.63 13.25 11.96
N GLY A 128 -0.35 13.63 12.11
CA GLY A 128 0.25 13.84 13.42
C GLY A 128 0.48 12.56 14.21
N LEU A 129 0.28 11.38 13.59
CA LEU A 129 0.47 10.07 14.20
C LEU A 129 1.85 9.49 13.85
N PRO A 130 2.39 8.57 14.67
CA PRO A 130 3.50 7.74 14.27
C PRO A 130 3.13 6.86 13.06
N VAL A 131 4.05 6.77 12.12
CA VAL A 131 3.98 5.82 11.00
C VAL A 131 5.08 4.78 11.20
N VAL A 132 4.72 3.52 11.40
CA VAL A 132 5.64 2.39 11.43
C VAL A 132 5.82 1.89 10.01
N HIS A 133 6.98 2.16 9.42
CA HIS A 133 7.32 1.72 8.07
C HIS A 133 8.01 0.36 8.15
N VAL A 134 7.46 -0.66 7.48
CA VAL A 134 7.91 -2.05 7.60
C VAL A 134 8.83 -2.43 6.45
N ASP A 135 10.02 -2.94 6.77
CA ASP A 135 11.00 -3.48 5.81
C ASP A 135 10.79 -5.00 5.67
N TYR A 136 9.61 -5.38 5.16
CA TYR A 136 9.21 -6.78 5.04
C TYR A 136 10.12 -7.52 4.04
N ARG A 137 10.36 -8.82 4.25
CA ARG A 137 11.18 -9.60 3.32
C ARG A 137 10.45 -9.77 1.99
N GLN A 138 11.23 -9.79 0.92
CA GLN A 138 10.78 -9.82 -0.45
C GLN A 138 11.37 -11.03 -1.19
N TYR A 139 11.01 -11.24 -2.44
CA TYR A 139 11.70 -12.19 -3.30
C TYR A 139 13.13 -11.69 -3.60
N PRO A 140 14.16 -12.56 -3.59
CA PRO A 140 14.10 -14.02 -3.50
C PRO A 140 14.18 -14.60 -2.09
N GLN A 141 14.20 -13.78 -1.03
CA GLN A 141 14.31 -14.26 0.35
C GLN A 141 13.06 -15.01 0.80
N VAL A 142 11.88 -14.54 0.39
CA VAL A 142 10.58 -15.15 0.65
C VAL A 142 9.65 -14.96 -0.55
N THR A 143 8.62 -15.79 -0.64
CA THR A 143 7.44 -15.58 -1.51
C THR A 143 6.41 -14.68 -0.81
N VAL A 144 5.33 -14.31 -1.50
CA VAL A 144 4.31 -13.36 -1.00
C VAL A 144 3.74 -13.73 0.36
N ASP A 145 3.54 -15.01 0.65
CA ASP A 145 3.10 -15.51 1.96
C ASP A 145 4.07 -15.14 3.09
N GLY A 146 5.38 -15.27 2.86
CA GLY A 146 6.39 -14.84 3.83
C GLY A 146 6.42 -13.33 4.03
N SER A 147 6.15 -12.53 2.98
CA SER A 147 5.94 -11.09 3.13
C SER A 147 4.71 -10.78 3.99
N VAL A 148 3.59 -11.51 3.81
CA VAL A 148 2.39 -11.38 4.64
C VAL A 148 2.68 -11.74 6.10
N ASP A 149 3.45 -12.81 6.34
CA ASP A 149 3.86 -13.22 7.69
C ASP A 149 4.64 -12.13 8.41
N ASP A 150 5.60 -11.49 7.73
CA ASP A 150 6.37 -10.37 8.29
C ASP A 150 5.46 -9.19 8.65
N CYS A 151 4.51 -8.85 7.77
CA CYS A 151 3.58 -7.75 8.00
C CYS A 151 2.60 -8.02 9.16
N VAL A 152 2.12 -9.25 9.29
CA VAL A 152 1.31 -9.69 10.46
C VAL A 152 2.15 -9.65 11.74
N GLY A 153 3.41 -10.08 11.67
CA GLY A 153 4.36 -9.98 12.79
C GLY A 153 4.58 -8.54 13.24
N ALA A 154 4.77 -7.62 12.29
CA ALA A 154 4.90 -6.19 12.57
C ALA A 154 3.63 -5.58 13.18
N TYR A 155 2.44 -6.03 12.75
CA TYR A 155 1.19 -5.59 13.35
C TYR A 155 1.03 -6.08 14.79
N ARG A 156 1.30 -7.37 15.07
CA ARG A 156 1.31 -7.90 16.43
C ARG A 156 2.28 -7.13 17.33
N TRP A 157 3.51 -6.93 16.85
CA TRP A 157 4.54 -6.16 17.56
C TRP A 157 4.10 -4.73 17.93
N LEU A 158 3.30 -4.12 17.06
CA LEU A 158 2.74 -2.79 17.28
C LEU A 158 1.68 -2.81 18.39
N LEU A 159 0.78 -3.80 18.36
CA LEU A 159 -0.22 -4.02 19.42
C LEU A 159 0.44 -4.30 20.77
N ASP A 160 1.49 -5.14 20.80
CA ASP A 160 2.25 -5.46 22.01
C ASP A 160 2.97 -4.22 22.61
N ARG A 161 3.13 -3.15 21.81
CA ARG A 161 3.65 -1.84 22.25
C ARG A 161 2.56 -0.85 22.67
N GLY A 162 1.36 -1.34 22.95
CA GLY A 162 0.25 -0.52 23.43
C GLY A 162 -0.43 0.31 22.34
N ALA A 163 -0.25 -0.04 21.06
CA ALA A 163 -1.07 0.53 20.01
C ALA A 163 -2.53 0.07 20.18
N ASP A 164 -3.44 1.03 20.21
CA ASP A 164 -4.87 0.75 20.22
C ASP A 164 -5.30 0.28 18.81
N PRO A 165 -5.80 -0.96 18.64
CA PRO A 165 -6.23 -1.46 17.33
C PRO A 165 -7.34 -0.61 16.73
N ASP A 166 -8.24 -0.07 17.56
CA ASP A 166 -9.35 0.80 17.11
C ASP A 166 -8.86 2.21 16.71
N LYS A 167 -7.58 2.51 16.92
CA LYS A 167 -6.92 3.73 16.42
C LYS A 167 -5.76 3.46 15.47
N THR A 168 -5.60 2.22 15.02
CA THR A 168 -4.51 1.80 14.13
C THR A 168 -5.01 1.58 12.72
N VAL A 169 -4.37 2.22 11.73
CA VAL A 169 -4.71 2.05 10.30
C VAL A 169 -3.56 1.35 9.57
N LEU A 170 -3.89 0.36 8.75
CA LEU A 170 -2.93 -0.27 7.85
C LEU A 170 -2.96 0.45 6.50
N ALA A 171 -1.81 0.74 5.92
CA ALA A 171 -1.73 1.47 4.66
C ALA A 171 -0.60 0.93 3.77
N GLY A 172 -0.76 1.04 2.46
CA GLY A 172 0.32 0.73 1.53
C GLY A 172 -0.04 1.02 0.10
N ASP A 173 0.97 1.01 -0.77
CA ASP A 173 0.83 1.23 -2.20
C ASP A 173 1.16 -0.01 -3.02
N SER A 174 0.46 -0.26 -4.13
CA SER A 174 0.75 -1.38 -5.04
C SER A 174 0.79 -2.74 -4.30
N ALA A 175 1.92 -3.45 -4.34
CA ALA A 175 2.19 -4.63 -3.52
C ALA A 175 2.14 -4.37 -2.00
N GLY A 176 2.49 -3.19 -1.54
CA GLY A 176 2.26 -2.77 -0.15
C GLY A 176 0.77 -2.59 0.16
N GLY A 177 -0.02 -2.16 -0.82
CA GLY A 177 -1.48 -2.14 -0.73
C GLY A 177 -2.05 -3.56 -0.56
N PHE A 178 -1.56 -4.53 -1.34
CA PHE A 178 -1.85 -5.95 -1.12
C PHE A 178 -1.57 -6.35 0.34
N LEU A 179 -0.36 -6.05 0.84
CA LEU A 179 0.06 -6.41 2.18
C LEU A 179 -0.80 -5.74 3.25
N ALA A 180 -1.26 -4.51 3.05
CA ALA A 180 -2.16 -3.83 3.98
C ALA A 180 -3.47 -4.61 4.18
N PHE A 181 -4.13 -4.98 3.07
CA PHE A 181 -5.39 -5.73 3.12
C PHE A 181 -5.18 -7.18 3.56
N ALA A 182 -4.16 -7.86 3.04
CA ALA A 182 -3.83 -9.23 3.42
C ALA A 182 -3.49 -9.34 4.91
N THR A 183 -2.76 -8.35 5.46
CA THR A 183 -2.45 -8.29 6.90
C THR A 183 -3.71 -8.08 7.73
N ALA A 184 -4.62 -7.19 7.34
CA ALA A 184 -5.87 -6.96 8.06
C ALA A 184 -6.73 -8.22 8.18
N LEU A 185 -6.84 -8.98 7.08
CA LEU A 185 -7.59 -10.24 7.05
C LEU A 185 -6.87 -11.37 7.79
N SER A 186 -5.58 -11.56 7.50
CA SER A 186 -4.77 -12.64 8.09
C SER A 186 -4.59 -12.48 9.59
N SER A 187 -4.47 -11.24 10.09
CA SER A 187 -4.34 -10.94 11.51
C SER A 187 -5.57 -11.41 12.28
N GLN A 188 -6.77 -11.14 11.77
CA GLN A 188 -8.03 -11.59 12.38
C GLN A 188 -8.16 -13.12 12.36
N GLN A 189 -7.78 -13.77 11.25
CA GLN A 189 -7.74 -15.23 11.18
C GLN A 189 -6.78 -15.86 12.21
N ARG A 190 -5.73 -15.12 12.59
CA ARG A 190 -4.74 -15.52 13.59
C ARG A 190 -5.06 -15.01 15.01
N GLY A 191 -6.29 -14.56 15.24
CA GLY A 191 -6.79 -14.15 16.57
C GLY A 191 -6.35 -12.76 17.04
N LEU A 192 -5.76 -11.93 16.17
CA LEU A 192 -5.47 -10.53 16.49
C LEU A 192 -6.70 -9.66 16.28
N LEU A 193 -6.79 -8.58 17.05
CA LEU A 193 -7.85 -7.58 16.88
C LEU A 193 -7.74 -6.91 15.51
N ALA A 194 -8.88 -6.56 14.93
CA ALA A 194 -8.92 -5.87 13.63
C ALA A 194 -8.39 -4.44 13.76
N PRO A 195 -7.65 -3.92 12.77
CA PRO A 195 -7.29 -2.50 12.74
C PRO A 195 -8.53 -1.64 12.48
N ALA A 196 -8.44 -0.35 12.82
CA ALA A 196 -9.49 0.64 12.64
C ALA A 196 -9.88 0.89 11.18
N GLY A 197 -8.96 0.63 10.25
CA GLY A 197 -9.17 0.81 8.82
C GLY A 197 -7.98 0.39 7.98
N VAL A 198 -8.18 0.29 6.66
CA VAL A 198 -7.17 -0.06 5.67
C VAL A 198 -7.16 0.94 4.51
N ILE A 199 -5.98 1.37 4.08
CA ILE A 199 -5.78 2.26 2.92
C ILE A 199 -4.96 1.54 1.85
N GLY A 200 -5.51 1.40 0.65
CA GLY A 200 -4.80 0.92 -0.53
C GLY A 200 -4.60 2.02 -1.55
N ILE A 201 -3.35 2.28 -1.92
CA ILE A 201 -2.98 3.19 -3.01
C ILE A 201 -2.59 2.35 -4.22
N SER A 202 -3.38 2.37 -5.28
CA SER A 202 -3.18 1.56 -6.48
C SER A 202 -2.92 0.09 -6.12
N ALA A 203 -3.71 -0.45 -5.19
CA ALA A 203 -3.42 -1.72 -4.53
C ALA A 203 -3.61 -2.91 -5.48
N LEU A 204 -2.64 -3.83 -5.47
CA LEU A 204 -2.82 -5.17 -6.03
C LEU A 204 -3.70 -5.97 -5.06
N LEU A 205 -4.88 -6.43 -5.48
CA LEU A 205 -5.83 -7.12 -4.59
C LEU A 205 -6.22 -8.51 -5.10
N GLU A 206 -5.81 -8.85 -6.31
CA GLU A 206 -5.90 -10.19 -6.88
C GLU A 206 -4.58 -10.59 -7.53
N LEU A 207 -4.05 -11.76 -7.19
CA LEU A 207 -2.83 -12.31 -7.81
C LEU A 207 -3.17 -13.06 -9.11
N ASP A 208 -4.29 -13.77 -9.17
CA ASP A 208 -4.69 -14.56 -10.34
C ASP A 208 -4.84 -13.71 -11.62
N GLY A 209 -5.38 -12.49 -11.49
CA GLY A 209 -5.44 -11.49 -12.54
C GLY A 209 -6.40 -11.77 -13.69
N VAL A 210 -7.29 -12.77 -13.55
CA VAL A 210 -8.24 -13.17 -14.61
C VAL A 210 -9.11 -11.99 -15.04
N ALA A 211 -9.67 -11.23 -14.09
CA ALA A 211 -10.55 -10.12 -14.44
C ALA A 211 -9.81 -8.94 -15.10
N ARG A 212 -8.52 -8.77 -14.78
CA ARG A 212 -7.68 -7.72 -15.41
C ARG A 212 -7.48 -7.99 -16.90
N SER A 213 -7.44 -9.25 -17.32
CA SER A 213 -7.15 -9.61 -18.72
C SER A 213 -8.15 -9.03 -19.74
N THR A 214 -9.39 -8.78 -19.32
CA THR A 214 -10.46 -8.21 -20.16
C THR A 214 -10.78 -6.76 -19.82
N HIS A 215 -10.06 -6.14 -18.90
CA HIS A 215 -10.30 -4.77 -18.47
C HIS A 215 -9.75 -3.76 -19.50
N SER A 216 -10.50 -2.68 -19.78
CA SER A 216 -10.11 -1.66 -20.77
C SER A 216 -8.75 -1.01 -20.47
N ASN A 217 -8.38 -0.90 -19.20
CA ASN A 217 -7.07 -0.37 -18.78
C ASN A 217 -5.88 -1.25 -19.13
N MET A 218 -6.07 -2.45 -19.69
CA MET A 218 -4.97 -3.26 -20.24
C MET A 218 -4.11 -2.49 -21.24
N THR A 219 -4.73 -1.63 -22.03
CA THR A 219 -4.04 -0.82 -23.03
C THR A 219 -3.89 0.65 -22.63
N ALA A 220 -4.53 1.09 -21.54
CA ALA A 220 -4.52 2.49 -21.10
C ALA A 220 -3.44 2.79 -20.04
N ASP A 221 -2.93 1.77 -19.36
CA ASP A 221 -1.96 1.94 -18.27
C ASP A 221 -0.65 2.58 -18.76
N ALA A 222 -0.44 3.84 -18.38
CA ALA A 222 0.73 4.63 -18.77
C ALA A 222 2.03 4.23 -18.03
N PHE A 223 1.92 3.45 -16.95
CA PHE A 223 3.05 2.98 -16.15
C PHE A 223 3.62 1.65 -16.66
N GLY A 224 2.84 0.90 -17.43
CA GLY A 224 3.27 -0.34 -18.09
C GLY A 224 3.20 -1.57 -17.19
N ILE A 225 2.44 -1.50 -16.09
CA ILE A 225 2.19 -2.64 -15.18
C ILE A 225 1.67 -3.88 -15.92
N PRO A 226 0.72 -3.79 -16.87
CA PRO A 226 0.18 -4.95 -17.59
C PRO A 226 1.23 -5.86 -18.22
N ALA A 227 2.32 -5.28 -18.71
CA ALA A 227 3.34 -6.00 -19.47
C ALA A 227 4.28 -6.84 -18.60
N VAL A 228 4.31 -6.60 -17.29
CA VAL A 228 5.24 -7.24 -16.36
C VAL A 228 4.55 -7.98 -15.21
N LEU A 229 3.30 -7.62 -14.89
CA LEU A 229 2.60 -8.14 -13.73
C LEU A 229 2.39 -9.67 -13.76
N PRO A 230 2.02 -10.32 -14.87
CA PRO A 230 1.85 -11.78 -14.90
C PRO A 230 3.16 -12.52 -14.56
N ASP A 231 4.25 -12.19 -15.25
CA ASP A 231 5.57 -12.78 -15.01
C ASP A 231 6.07 -12.52 -13.58
N LEU A 232 5.78 -11.32 -13.05
CA LEU A 232 6.12 -10.98 -11.68
C LEU A 232 5.35 -11.84 -10.68
N VAL A 233 4.03 -12.01 -10.86
CA VAL A 233 3.21 -12.88 -9.99
C VAL A 233 3.68 -14.32 -10.08
N ASP A 234 3.99 -14.82 -11.28
CA ASP A 234 4.55 -16.16 -11.48
C ASP A 234 5.86 -16.36 -10.70
N LEU A 235 6.68 -15.32 -10.62
CA LEU A 235 7.93 -15.33 -9.88
C LEU A 235 7.73 -15.32 -8.36
N VAL A 236 6.89 -14.42 -7.84
CA VAL A 236 6.79 -14.15 -6.39
C VAL A 236 5.76 -15.02 -5.68
N CYS A 237 4.82 -15.62 -6.43
CA CYS A 237 3.79 -16.52 -5.91
C CYS A 237 3.49 -17.62 -6.96
N PRO A 238 4.40 -18.58 -7.19
CA PRO A 238 4.25 -19.57 -8.25
C PRO A 238 3.05 -20.52 -8.05
N SER A 239 2.60 -20.73 -6.81
CA SER A 239 1.46 -21.62 -6.51
C SER A 239 0.12 -20.93 -6.83
N ALA A 240 -0.62 -21.45 -7.82
CA ALA A 240 -1.97 -20.96 -8.16
C ALA A 240 -2.95 -21.02 -6.96
N ARG A 241 -2.83 -22.06 -6.12
CA ARG A 241 -3.61 -22.16 -4.88
C ARG A 241 -3.31 -20.98 -3.95
N LEU A 242 -2.03 -20.65 -3.72
CA LEU A 242 -1.65 -19.54 -2.86
C LEU A 242 -2.04 -18.19 -3.47
N ARG A 243 -1.99 -18.03 -4.80
CA ARG A 243 -2.49 -16.81 -5.45
C ARG A 243 -3.95 -16.55 -5.10
N HIS A 244 -4.78 -17.59 -5.18
CA HIS A 244 -6.19 -17.48 -4.83
C HIS A 244 -6.38 -17.19 -3.33
N GLU A 245 -5.76 -18.00 -2.46
CA GLU A 245 -5.93 -17.91 -0.99
C GLU A 245 -5.41 -16.59 -0.40
N LEU A 246 -4.31 -16.06 -0.92
CA LEU A 246 -3.69 -14.84 -0.40
C LEU A 246 -4.33 -13.56 -0.96
N SER A 247 -5.02 -13.63 -2.09
CA SER A 247 -5.65 -12.46 -2.73
C SER A 247 -6.70 -11.85 -1.80
N PRO A 248 -6.53 -10.59 -1.35
CA PRO A 248 -7.47 -9.99 -0.41
C PRO A 248 -8.92 -9.99 -0.86
N ILE A 249 -9.17 -9.91 -2.17
CA ILE A 249 -10.53 -9.95 -2.72
C ILE A 249 -11.26 -11.28 -2.49
N ASN A 250 -10.52 -12.38 -2.28
CA ASN A 250 -11.07 -13.71 -2.01
C ASN A 250 -11.17 -14.01 -0.50
N GLY A 251 -10.76 -13.08 0.36
CA GLY A 251 -10.78 -13.26 1.81
C GLY A 251 -12.18 -13.15 2.43
N ARG A 252 -12.24 -13.22 3.77
CA ARG A 252 -13.48 -13.06 4.56
C ARG A 252 -13.90 -11.59 4.64
N LEU A 253 -14.48 -11.06 3.56
CA LEU A 253 -14.77 -9.64 3.40
C LEU A 253 -15.75 -9.09 4.44
N GLU A 254 -16.61 -9.91 5.05
CA GLU A 254 -17.53 -9.51 6.13
C GLU A 254 -16.78 -9.01 7.38
N THR A 255 -15.53 -9.45 7.54
CA THR A 255 -14.62 -9.05 8.62
C THR A 255 -13.71 -7.88 8.23
N MET A 256 -13.81 -7.36 7.00
CA MET A 256 -12.95 -6.28 6.53
C MET A 256 -13.20 -5.01 7.35
N PRO A 257 -12.14 -4.35 7.88
CA PRO A 257 -12.25 -3.01 8.42
C PRO A 257 -12.75 -2.00 7.38
N PRO A 258 -13.15 -0.78 7.79
CA PRO A 258 -13.35 0.32 6.85
C PRO A 258 -12.19 0.43 5.85
N ALA A 259 -12.48 0.60 4.57
CA ALA A 259 -11.47 0.60 3.51
C ALA A 259 -11.48 1.88 2.67
N LEU A 260 -10.31 2.48 2.44
CA LEU A 260 -10.11 3.54 1.45
C LEU A 260 -9.25 3.01 0.32
N LEU A 261 -9.80 3.04 -0.89
CA LEU A 261 -9.13 2.65 -2.12
C LEU A 261 -8.87 3.91 -2.94
N ILE A 262 -7.62 4.17 -3.30
CA ILE A 262 -7.21 5.28 -4.17
C ILE A 262 -6.57 4.64 -5.40
N ALA A 263 -7.01 4.99 -6.60
CA ALA A 263 -6.42 4.49 -7.84
C ALA A 263 -6.36 5.58 -8.91
N ALA A 264 -5.38 5.51 -9.81
CA ALA A 264 -5.42 6.30 -11.03
C ALA A 264 -6.50 5.74 -11.98
N GLU A 265 -7.11 6.61 -12.77
CA GLU A 265 -8.20 6.26 -13.67
C GLU A 265 -7.77 5.24 -14.74
N SER A 266 -6.54 5.36 -15.24
CA SER A 266 -6.02 4.58 -16.36
C SER A 266 -5.12 3.41 -15.96
N GLU A 267 -4.78 3.26 -14.67
CA GLU A 267 -3.95 2.15 -14.21
C GLU A 267 -4.73 0.82 -14.27
N ILE A 268 -4.03 -0.29 -14.47
CA ILE A 268 -4.71 -1.59 -14.52
C ILE A 268 -5.26 -2.03 -13.16
N LEU A 269 -4.60 -1.67 -12.06
CA LEU A 269 -5.03 -2.04 -10.72
C LEU A 269 -6.27 -1.28 -10.24
N ARG A 270 -6.78 -0.33 -11.04
CA ARG A 270 -8.16 0.16 -10.90
C ARG A 270 -9.17 -0.99 -10.94
N CYS A 271 -8.96 -1.99 -11.79
CA CYS A 271 -9.84 -3.16 -11.89
C CYS A 271 -9.98 -3.87 -10.52
N ASP A 272 -8.85 -4.06 -9.83
CA ASP A 272 -8.81 -4.67 -8.50
C ASP A 272 -9.56 -3.82 -7.47
N ALA A 273 -9.32 -2.50 -7.49
CA ALA A 273 -9.96 -1.56 -6.58
C ALA A 273 -11.49 -1.49 -6.78
N GLU A 274 -11.97 -1.41 -8.03
CA GLU A 274 -13.40 -1.41 -8.35
C GLU A 274 -14.08 -2.71 -7.91
N ARG A 275 -13.41 -3.86 -8.12
CA ARG A 275 -13.97 -5.15 -7.74
C ARG A 275 -14.03 -5.33 -6.22
N LEU A 276 -12.98 -4.96 -5.48
CA LEU A 276 -13.03 -5.02 -4.02
C LEU A 276 -14.06 -4.02 -3.46
N HIS A 277 -14.14 -2.80 -4.01
CA HIS A 277 -15.17 -1.82 -3.67
C HIS A 277 -16.57 -2.41 -3.84
N ALA A 278 -16.88 -2.99 -5.00
CA ALA A 278 -18.17 -3.62 -5.27
C ALA A 278 -18.47 -4.79 -4.32
N ALA A 279 -17.47 -5.65 -4.06
CA ALA A 279 -17.64 -6.78 -3.14
C ALA A 279 -17.91 -6.31 -1.70
N LEU A 280 -17.20 -5.29 -1.20
CA LEU A 280 -17.43 -4.71 0.12
C LEU A 280 -18.80 -4.01 0.23
N GLN A 281 -19.28 -3.38 -0.84
CA GLN A 281 -20.64 -2.83 -0.89
C GLN A 281 -21.70 -3.94 -0.77
N GLN A 282 -21.51 -5.07 -1.46
CA GLN A 282 -22.43 -6.21 -1.40
C GLN A 282 -22.57 -6.80 0.01
N VAL A 283 -21.48 -6.84 0.78
CA VAL A 283 -21.49 -7.32 2.18
C VAL A 283 -21.69 -6.19 3.20
N GLY A 284 -22.07 -4.98 2.76
CA GLY A 284 -22.42 -3.85 3.65
C GLY A 284 -21.26 -3.31 4.48
N ARG A 285 -20.00 -3.50 4.04
CA ARG A 285 -18.81 -3.02 4.76
C ARG A 285 -18.47 -1.59 4.37
N PRO A 286 -18.16 -0.67 5.31
CA PRO A 286 -17.79 0.70 4.99
C PRO A 286 -16.57 0.75 4.06
N ASN A 287 -16.71 1.40 2.91
CA ASN A 287 -15.60 1.55 1.99
C ASN A 287 -15.79 2.78 1.10
N ARG A 288 -14.68 3.33 0.59
CA ARG A 288 -14.66 4.40 -0.42
C ARG A 288 -13.66 4.09 -1.51
N LEU A 289 -14.01 4.42 -2.75
CA LEU A 289 -13.13 4.37 -3.92
C LEU A 289 -12.96 5.78 -4.50
N GLU A 290 -11.71 6.23 -4.59
CA GLU A 290 -11.32 7.54 -5.10
C GLU A 290 -10.47 7.36 -6.36
N LEU A 291 -11.03 7.76 -7.52
CA LEU A 291 -10.36 7.63 -8.82
C LEU A 291 -9.77 8.96 -9.29
N TRP A 292 -8.56 8.95 -9.82
CA TRP A 292 -7.82 10.16 -10.22
C TRP A 292 -7.46 10.14 -11.71
N ALA A 293 -8.00 11.10 -12.46
CA ALA A 293 -7.77 11.20 -13.91
C ALA A 293 -6.33 11.57 -14.21
N SER A 294 -5.74 11.01 -15.27
CA SER A 294 -4.38 11.36 -15.76
C SER A 294 -3.28 11.29 -14.69
N GLU A 295 -3.41 10.39 -13.73
CA GLU A 295 -2.37 10.06 -12.76
C GLU A 295 -1.65 8.77 -13.13
N LEU A 296 -0.44 8.58 -12.59
CA LEU A 296 0.29 7.33 -12.73
C LEU A 296 -0.02 6.36 -11.59
N HIS A 297 0.27 5.08 -11.82
CA HIS A 297 0.21 4.04 -10.79
C HIS A 297 0.95 4.49 -9.53
N ALA A 298 0.29 4.41 -8.37
CA ALA A 298 0.83 4.83 -7.07
C ALA A 298 1.32 6.29 -7.00
N PHE A 299 0.70 7.22 -7.75
CA PHE A 299 1.12 8.63 -7.82
C PHE A 299 1.38 9.32 -6.46
N PRO A 300 0.65 9.06 -5.35
CA PRO A 300 0.96 9.70 -4.06
C PRO A 300 2.29 9.22 -3.48
N ALA A 301 2.66 7.96 -3.72
CA ALA A 301 3.93 7.39 -3.29
C ALA A 301 5.08 7.82 -4.22
N LEU A 302 4.87 7.85 -5.53
CA LEU A 302 5.88 8.22 -6.52
C LEU A 302 6.17 9.72 -6.55
N PHE A 303 5.14 10.56 -6.45
CA PHE A 303 5.24 12.01 -6.62
C PHE A 303 4.60 12.78 -5.46
N PRO A 304 5.04 12.58 -4.21
CA PRO A 304 4.38 13.07 -2.98
C PRO A 304 4.30 14.61 -2.82
N PHE A 305 4.85 15.34 -3.79
CA PHE A 305 4.88 16.79 -3.88
C PHE A 305 3.84 17.37 -4.85
N LEU A 306 3.20 16.57 -5.71
CA LEU A 306 2.16 17.06 -6.62
C LEU A 306 0.95 17.61 -5.85
N PRO A 307 0.21 18.59 -6.42
CA PRO A 307 -1.05 19.06 -5.87
C PRO A 307 -2.05 17.92 -5.64
N ASP A 308 -2.14 17.01 -6.58
CA ASP A 308 -3.02 15.84 -6.58
C ASP A 308 -2.63 14.89 -5.45
N SER A 309 -1.34 14.55 -5.34
CA SER A 309 -0.83 13.73 -4.23
C SER A 309 -1.10 14.40 -2.89
N ARG A 310 -0.97 15.72 -2.78
CA ARG A 310 -1.33 16.46 -1.57
C ARG A 310 -2.80 16.27 -1.21
N ALA A 311 -3.70 16.42 -2.17
CA ALA A 311 -5.13 16.20 -1.96
C ALA A 311 -5.45 14.74 -1.59
N ALA A 312 -4.76 13.77 -2.20
CA ALA A 312 -4.86 12.36 -1.81
C ALA A 312 -4.38 12.13 -0.36
N PHE A 313 -3.28 12.76 0.08
CA PHE A 313 -2.84 12.69 1.48
C PHE A 313 -3.84 13.34 2.45
N ASP A 314 -4.50 14.42 2.04
CA ASP A 314 -5.53 15.05 2.86
C ASP A 314 -6.77 14.14 2.98
N LEU A 315 -7.14 13.40 1.92
CA LEU A 315 -8.14 12.33 1.95
C LEU A 315 -7.77 11.19 2.89
N MET A 316 -6.54 10.68 2.80
CA MET A 316 -6.03 9.63 3.69
C MET A 316 -6.05 10.09 5.14
N ALA A 317 -5.63 11.33 5.43
CA ALA A 317 -5.62 11.87 6.78
C ALA A 317 -7.02 12.03 7.37
N ARG A 318 -8.00 12.46 6.56
CA ARG A 318 -9.42 12.49 6.96
C ARG A 318 -9.94 11.09 7.29
N PHE A 319 -9.67 10.13 6.41
CA PHE A 319 -10.07 8.74 6.64
C PHE A 319 -9.47 8.15 7.93
N VAL A 320 -8.19 8.41 8.21
CA VAL A 320 -7.55 8.02 9.48
C VAL A 320 -8.25 8.66 10.69
N ALA A 321 -8.63 9.93 10.60
CA ALA A 321 -9.35 10.61 11.67
C ALA A 321 -10.76 10.05 11.87
N GLU A 322 -11.49 9.75 10.80
CA GLU A 322 -12.82 9.11 10.82
C GLU A 322 -12.75 7.74 11.51
N CYS A 323 -11.79 6.89 11.13
CA CYS A 323 -11.58 5.57 11.74
C CYS A 323 -11.34 5.67 13.25
N ARG A 324 -10.48 6.61 13.67
CA ARG A 324 -10.16 6.85 15.09
C ARG A 324 -11.32 7.43 15.90
N SER A 325 -12.24 8.16 15.26
CA SER A 325 -13.39 8.76 15.93
C SER A 325 -14.48 7.74 16.20
N ASN A 326 -14.69 6.80 15.26
CA ASN A 326 -15.67 5.72 15.40
C ASN A 326 -15.32 4.74 16.53
N ALA A 327 -14.04 4.64 16.90
CA ALA A 327 -13.57 3.87 18.06
C ALA A 327 -14.24 4.28 19.39
N GLY A 328 -14.58 5.57 19.52
CA GLY A 328 -15.24 6.10 20.72
C GLY A 328 -16.65 5.55 20.93
N GLY A 329 -17.33 5.11 19.86
CA GLY A 329 -18.67 4.52 19.94
C GLY A 329 -18.69 2.99 20.07
N SER A 330 -17.65 2.30 19.57
CA SER A 330 -17.55 0.82 19.69
C SER A 330 -16.90 0.34 20.98
N GLY A 331 -16.16 1.21 21.68
CA GLY A 331 -15.52 0.91 22.97
C GLY A 331 -16.49 0.64 24.12
N GLU A 332 -17.69 1.22 24.11
CA GLU A 332 -18.76 0.90 25.07
C GLU A 332 -19.36 -0.48 24.80
N ALA A 333 -19.66 -0.82 23.53
CA ALA A 333 -20.24 -2.11 23.16
C ALA A 333 -19.29 -3.31 23.36
N ARG A 334 -17.96 -3.11 23.29
CA ARG A 334 -16.97 -4.18 23.52
C ARG A 334 -16.66 -4.44 25.00
N ARG A 335 -16.92 -3.47 25.89
CA ARG A 335 -16.73 -3.65 27.34
C ARG A 335 -17.84 -4.45 28.00
N GLU A 336 -19.01 -4.56 27.37
CA GLU A 336 -20.14 -5.35 27.90
C GLU A 336 -20.06 -6.85 27.58
N VAL A 337 -19.10 -7.30 26.77
CA VAL A 337 -18.95 -8.71 26.35
C VAL A 337 -17.65 -9.35 26.86
N SER A 338 -16.95 -8.71 27.79
CA SER A 338 -15.78 -9.26 28.49
C SER A 338 -16.06 -9.55 29.97
#